data_AF-A0A3G2G8G0-F1
#
_entry.id   AF-A0A3G2G8G0-F1
#
_cell.length_a   1.000
_cell.length_b   1.000
_cell.length_c   1.000
_cell.angle_alpha   90.00
_cell.angle_beta   90.00
_cell.angle_gamma   90.00
#
_symmetry.space_group_name_H-M   'P 1'
#
loop_
_entity.id
_entity.type
_entity.pdbx_description
1 polymer ?
#
loop_
_entity_poly.entity_id
_entity_poly.type
_entity_poly.pdbx_seq_one_letter_code
_entity_poly.pdbx_strand_id
1 'polypeptide(L)'
;MKKLLSVLAIAVFTFSFSQTNVSVKSDKQQLEKVYNGGQAKFNKDLQNNLGHTANVFQALGDFKLNFSIDKDGKISDIKLFPQLFDQAFEREVKRDVLRMKKHFANNTNQKISVALNFSRDYIDSGNNGALLTNDNYATSQQSFCSTK
;
A
#
# COMPACT_ATOMS: atom_id res chain seq x y z
N MET A 1 -5.45 36.05 50.41
CA MET A 1 -5.33 36.69 49.08
C MET A 1 -4.09 36.16 48.37
N LYS A 2 -4.23 35.88 47.05
CA LYS A 2 -3.18 35.67 46.02
C LYS A 2 -2.34 34.39 46.19
N LYS A 3 -2.78 33.26 45.60
CA LYS A 3 -2.56 32.83 44.19
C LYS A 3 -1.07 32.78 43.82
N LEU A 4 -0.49 31.60 43.83
CA LEU A 4 0.48 31.18 42.82
C LEU A 4 0.10 29.77 42.38
N LEU A 5 -0.67 29.74 41.29
CA LEU A 5 -0.98 28.55 40.52
C LEU A 5 0.34 28.11 39.88
N SER A 6 1.01 27.11 40.45
CA SER A 6 2.15 26.48 39.79
C SER A 6 1.64 25.81 38.51
N VAL A 7 2.05 26.42 37.40
CA VAL A 7 1.71 26.05 36.03
C VAL A 7 2.10 24.59 35.79
N LEU A 8 1.08 23.75 35.67
CA LEU A 8 1.20 22.38 35.21
C LEU A 8 1.61 22.42 33.73
N ALA A 9 2.93 22.44 33.48
CA ALA A 9 3.48 22.30 32.14
C ALA A 9 3.26 20.85 31.68
N ILE A 10 2.05 20.55 31.21
CA ILE A 10 1.76 19.32 30.48
C ILE A 10 2.48 19.46 29.15
N ALA A 11 3.67 18.88 29.05
CA ALA A 11 4.35 18.69 27.79
C ALA A 11 3.48 17.75 26.94
N VAL A 12 2.64 18.33 26.08
CA VAL A 12 1.87 17.59 25.08
C VAL A 12 2.86 17.20 23.98
N PHE A 13 3.57 16.10 24.17
CA PHE A 13 4.30 15.46 23.09
C PHE A 13 3.26 14.87 22.13
N THR A 14 2.85 15.65 21.14
CA THR A 14 2.09 15.13 20.00
C THR A 14 3.03 14.22 19.21
N PHE A 15 2.91 12.92 19.37
CA PHE A 15 3.57 11.96 18.50
C PHE A 15 2.95 12.06 17.10
N SER A 16 3.60 12.82 16.21
CA SER A 16 3.27 12.86 14.79
C SER A 16 3.73 11.56 14.14
N PHE A 17 2.94 10.50 14.26
CA PHE A 17 3.17 9.26 13.53
C PHE A 17 2.76 9.48 12.06
N SER A 18 3.75 9.45 11.16
CA SER A 18 3.49 9.43 9.74
C SER A 18 3.03 8.02 9.34
N GLN A 19 1.85 7.92 8.72
CA GLN A 19 1.31 6.66 8.22
C GLN A 19 1.79 6.43 6.77
N THR A 20 2.24 5.20 6.50
CA THR A 20 2.55 4.71 5.16
C THR A 20 1.29 4.09 4.58
N ASN A 21 0.88 4.57 3.42
CA ASN A 21 -0.22 4.02 2.64
C ASN A 21 0.28 3.04 1.59
N VAL A 22 -0.60 2.10 1.25
CA VAL A 22 -0.38 1.12 0.19
C VAL A 22 -1.47 1.30 -0.84
N SER A 23 -1.09 1.71 -2.04
CA SER A 23 -1.97 1.65 -3.19
C SER A 23 -1.78 0.31 -3.91
N VAL A 24 -2.89 -0.34 -4.24
CA VAL A 24 -2.91 -1.61 -4.97
C VAL A 24 -3.50 -1.37 -6.35
N LYS A 25 -2.71 -1.62 -7.39
CA LYS A 25 -3.15 -1.61 -8.79
C LYS A 25 -3.02 -3.00 -9.38
N SER A 26 -4.07 -3.47 -10.02
CA SER A 26 -4.15 -4.84 -10.53
C SER A 26 -4.77 -4.84 -11.92
N ASP A 27 -4.57 -5.93 -12.68
CA ASP A 27 -5.31 -6.11 -13.92
C ASP A 27 -6.80 -6.30 -13.60
N LYS A 28 -7.60 -5.31 -14.00
CA LYS A 28 -9.04 -5.25 -13.75
C LYS A 28 -9.75 -6.46 -14.34
N GLN A 29 -9.35 -6.94 -15.52
CA GLN A 29 -10.09 -8.02 -16.19
C GLN A 29 -9.90 -9.38 -15.51
N GLN A 30 -8.73 -9.59 -14.88
CA GLN A 30 -8.41 -10.84 -14.21
C GLN A 30 -9.17 -10.99 -12.89
N LEU A 31 -9.14 -9.97 -12.04
CA LEU A 31 -9.70 -10.08 -10.69
C LEU A 31 -11.21 -10.01 -10.62
N GLU A 32 -11.88 -9.38 -11.59
CA GLU A 32 -13.35 -9.36 -11.66
C GLU A 32 -13.97 -10.76 -11.76
N LYS A 33 -13.23 -11.72 -12.34
CA LYS A 33 -13.71 -13.10 -12.50
C LYS A 33 -13.20 -14.06 -11.42
N VAL A 34 -12.05 -13.73 -10.82
CA VAL A 34 -11.30 -14.64 -9.95
C VAL A 34 -11.51 -14.33 -8.46
N TYR A 35 -12.00 -13.14 -8.10
CA TYR A 35 -12.26 -12.75 -6.72
C TYR A 35 -13.73 -12.37 -6.52
N ASN A 36 -14.41 -13.02 -5.58
CA ASN A 36 -15.79 -12.69 -5.22
C ASN A 36 -15.84 -11.26 -4.67
N GLY A 37 -16.59 -10.39 -5.35
CA GLY A 37 -16.64 -8.94 -5.09
C GLY A 37 -15.66 -8.11 -5.93
N GLY A 38 -14.99 -8.75 -6.89
CA GLY A 38 -14.24 -8.09 -7.95
C GLY A 38 -12.94 -7.42 -7.51
N GLN A 39 -12.41 -6.57 -8.39
CA GLN A 39 -11.12 -5.93 -8.20
C GLN A 39 -11.10 -5.02 -6.96
N ALA A 40 -12.16 -4.24 -6.75
CA ALA A 40 -12.20 -3.26 -5.67
C ALA A 40 -12.11 -3.93 -4.28
N LYS A 41 -12.82 -5.05 -4.11
CA LYS A 41 -12.77 -5.80 -2.85
C LYS A 41 -11.40 -6.46 -2.66
N PHE A 42 -10.83 -7.04 -3.70
CA PHE A 42 -9.47 -7.60 -3.65
C PHE A 42 -8.44 -6.54 -3.22
N ASN A 43 -8.46 -5.37 -3.87
CA ASN A 43 -7.52 -4.29 -3.56
C ASN A 43 -7.65 -3.85 -2.10
N LYS A 44 -8.88 -3.69 -1.59
CA LYS A 44 -9.14 -3.32 -0.20
C LYS A 44 -8.64 -4.40 0.78
N ASP A 45 -8.95 -5.67 0.51
CA ASP A 45 -8.56 -6.76 1.40
C ASP A 45 -7.03 -6.93 1.43
N LEU A 46 -6.34 -6.75 0.31
CA LEU A 46 -4.88 -6.78 0.25
C LEU A 46 -4.25 -5.55 0.93
N GLN A 47 -4.76 -4.35 0.66
CA GLN A 47 -4.29 -3.10 1.26
C GLN A 47 -4.39 -3.14 2.78
N ASN A 48 -5.52 -3.60 3.33
CA ASN A 48 -5.72 -3.70 4.77
C ASN A 48 -4.68 -4.62 5.44
N ASN A 49 -4.32 -5.70 4.76
CA ASN A 49 -3.32 -6.64 5.26
C ASN A 49 -1.91 -6.07 5.18
N LEU A 50 -1.56 -5.41 4.07
CA LEU A 50 -0.22 -4.84 3.87
C LEU A 50 0.03 -3.57 4.68
N GLY A 51 -1.01 -2.87 5.15
CA GLY A 51 -0.88 -1.61 5.86
C GLY A 51 0.01 -1.68 7.10
N HIS A 52 -0.03 -2.78 7.86
CA HIS A 52 0.86 -2.95 9.01
C HIS A 52 2.32 -3.08 8.58
N THR A 53 2.62 -3.96 7.63
CA THR A 53 3.97 -4.18 7.10
C THR A 53 4.53 -2.91 6.46
N ALA A 54 3.72 -2.17 5.70
CA ALA A 54 4.10 -0.89 5.13
C ALA A 54 4.59 0.09 6.19
N ASN A 55 3.88 0.19 7.31
CA ASN A 55 4.21 1.08 8.42
C ASN A 55 5.46 0.63 9.18
N VAL A 56 5.58 -0.67 9.51
CA VAL A 56 6.71 -1.21 10.28
C VAL A 56 8.03 -1.04 9.53
N PHE A 57 8.03 -1.32 8.22
CA PHE A 57 9.24 -1.25 7.40
C PHE A 57 9.46 0.13 6.77
N GLN A 58 8.53 1.08 6.98
CA GLN A 58 8.52 2.39 6.31
C GLN A 58 8.74 2.24 4.79
N ALA A 59 8.06 1.25 4.19
CA ALA A 59 8.28 0.88 2.80
C ALA A 59 7.88 2.02 1.86
N LEU A 60 8.68 2.26 0.82
CA LEU A 60 8.42 3.28 -0.19
C LEU A 60 8.76 2.72 -1.58
N GLY A 61 7.97 3.12 -2.58
CA GLY A 61 8.19 2.81 -3.97
C GLY A 61 7.28 1.73 -4.54
N ASP A 62 7.59 1.34 -5.78
CA ASP A 62 6.79 0.43 -6.58
C ASP A 62 7.31 -1.01 -6.50
N PHE A 63 6.39 -1.93 -6.28
CA PHE A 63 6.64 -3.36 -6.24
C PHE A 63 5.66 -4.11 -7.13
N LYS A 64 6.08 -5.29 -7.57
CA LYS A 64 5.21 -6.24 -8.27
C LYS A 64 5.09 -7.52 -7.45
N LEU A 65 3.88 -7.85 -7.07
CA LEU A 65 3.52 -9.06 -6.35
C LEU A 65 2.91 -10.07 -7.32
N ASN A 66 3.55 -11.23 -7.46
CA ASN A 66 3.05 -12.35 -8.24
C ASN A 66 2.73 -13.52 -7.31
N PHE A 67 1.65 -14.24 -7.56
CA PHE A 67 1.33 -15.47 -6.85
C PHE A 67 0.41 -16.37 -7.68
N SER A 68 0.38 -17.66 -7.33
CA SER A 68 -0.54 -18.63 -7.91
C SER A 68 -1.73 -18.84 -6.97
N ILE A 69 -2.89 -19.12 -7.55
CA ILE A 69 -4.09 -19.61 -6.84
C ILE A 69 -4.44 -20.96 -7.45
N ASP A 70 -4.67 -21.97 -6.61
CA ASP A 70 -5.16 -23.26 -7.08
C ASP A 70 -6.70 -23.32 -7.18
N LYS A 71 -7.22 -24.44 -7.69
CA LYS A 71 -8.66 -24.71 -7.82
C LYS A 71 -9.46 -24.58 -6.50
N ASP A 72 -8.78 -24.70 -5.35
CA ASP A 72 -9.38 -24.64 -4.01
C ASP A 72 -9.23 -23.23 -3.38
N GLY A 73 -8.75 -22.25 -4.16
CA GLY A 73 -8.55 -20.88 -3.72
C GLY A 73 -7.32 -20.69 -2.82
N LYS A 74 -6.41 -21.67 -2.77
CA LYS A 74 -5.19 -21.60 -1.96
C LYS A 74 -4.09 -20.88 -2.73
N ILE A 75 -3.39 -20.00 -2.02
CA ILE A 75 -2.29 -19.20 -2.57
C ILE A 75 -0.96 -19.96 -2.45
N SER A 76 -0.16 -19.94 -3.52
CA SER A 76 1.22 -20.45 -3.56
C SER A 76 2.14 -19.55 -4.39
N ASP A 77 3.44 -19.89 -4.45
CA ASP A 77 4.43 -19.29 -5.36
C ASP A 77 4.55 -17.76 -5.28
N ILE A 78 4.40 -17.21 -4.08
CA ILE A 78 4.43 -15.76 -3.84
C ILE A 78 5.84 -15.22 -4.13
N LYS A 79 5.93 -14.26 -5.04
CA LYS A 79 7.17 -13.55 -5.40
C LYS A 79 6.93 -12.04 -5.39
N LEU A 80 7.86 -11.31 -4.79
CA LEU A 80 7.86 -9.85 -4.77
C LEU A 80 9.05 -9.34 -5.59
N PHE A 81 8.81 -8.33 -6.40
CA PHE A 81 9.83 -7.67 -7.21
C PHE A 81 9.83 -6.15 -6.94
N PRO A 82 10.97 -5.46 -6.99
CA PRO A 82 12.32 -6.02 -7.14
C PRO A 82 12.70 -6.93 -5.97
N GLN A 83 13.63 -7.86 -6.20
CA GLN A 83 14.15 -8.67 -5.12
C GLN A 83 14.99 -7.77 -4.20
N LEU A 84 14.66 -7.75 -2.92
CA LEU A 84 15.37 -6.94 -1.94
C LEU A 84 16.54 -7.72 -1.34
N PHE A 85 17.59 -6.98 -0.96
CA PHE A 85 18.72 -7.54 -0.23
C PHE A 85 18.28 -8.05 1.15
N ASP A 86 17.52 -7.23 1.89
CA ASP A 86 16.88 -7.66 3.13
C ASP A 86 15.54 -8.36 2.83
N GLN A 87 15.48 -9.65 3.19
CA GLN A 87 14.29 -10.48 2.97
C GLN A 87 13.24 -10.35 4.08
N ALA A 88 13.49 -9.58 5.14
CA ALA A 88 12.53 -9.40 6.22
C ALA A 88 11.21 -8.78 5.73
N PHE A 89 11.29 -7.74 4.90
CA PHE A 89 10.12 -7.12 4.28
C PHE A 89 9.37 -8.11 3.39
N GLU A 90 10.09 -8.80 2.48
CA GLU A 90 9.49 -9.78 1.57
C GLU A 90 8.76 -10.90 2.34
N ARG A 91 9.34 -11.35 3.46
CA ARG A 91 8.75 -12.37 4.34
C ARG A 91 7.44 -11.91 4.98
N GLU A 92 7.36 -10.67 5.46
CA GLU A 92 6.12 -10.16 6.04
C GLU A 92 5.05 -9.89 4.96
N VAL A 93 5.43 -9.37 3.79
CA VAL A 93 4.50 -9.27 2.64
C VAL A 93 3.92 -10.64 2.28
N LYS A 94 4.75 -11.69 2.24
CA LYS A 94 4.29 -13.07 2.00
C LYS A 94 3.31 -13.54 3.07
N ARG A 95 3.57 -13.26 4.35
CA ARG A 95 2.66 -13.60 5.46
C ARG A 95 1.33 -12.87 5.33
N ASP A 96 1.34 -11.59 4.99
CA ASP A 96 0.14 -10.77 4.86
C ASP A 96 -0.76 -11.26 3.72
N VAL A 97 -0.17 -11.63 2.59
CA VAL A 97 -0.89 -12.23 1.46
C VAL A 97 -1.53 -13.56 1.86
N LEU A 98 -0.81 -14.44 2.57
CA LEU A 98 -1.33 -15.73 3.03
C LEU A 98 -2.47 -15.60 4.05
N ARG A 99 -2.47 -14.51 4.82
CA ARG A 99 -3.47 -14.18 5.86
C ARG A 99 -4.65 -13.37 5.34
N MET A 100 -4.60 -12.88 4.11
CA MET A 100 -5.70 -12.12 3.52
C MET A 100 -6.96 -12.95 3.52
N LYS A 101 -8.11 -12.31 3.79
CA LYS A 101 -9.41 -12.98 3.65
C LYS A 101 -9.53 -13.50 2.21
N LYS A 102 -9.71 -14.81 2.07
CA LYS A 102 -9.71 -15.50 0.78
C LYS A 102 -11.14 -15.53 0.26
N HIS A 103 -11.40 -14.72 -0.75
CA HIS A 103 -12.67 -14.69 -1.46
C HIS A 103 -12.48 -15.15 -2.92
N PHE A 104 -11.47 -15.95 -3.22
CA PHE A 104 -11.23 -16.45 -4.57
C PHE A 104 -12.38 -17.35 -5.04
N ALA A 105 -12.74 -17.23 -6.31
CA ALA A 105 -13.73 -18.08 -6.95
C ALA A 105 -13.08 -19.43 -7.29
N ASN A 106 -13.67 -20.51 -6.81
CA ASN A 106 -13.16 -21.87 -7.00
C ASN A 106 -13.54 -22.38 -8.39
N ASN A 107 -12.59 -22.41 -9.34
CA ASN A 107 -12.82 -23.11 -10.61
C ASN A 107 -11.56 -23.41 -11.43
N THR A 108 -10.45 -22.68 -11.28
CA THR A 108 -9.25 -22.89 -12.11
C THR A 108 -7.97 -22.43 -11.43
N ASN A 109 -6.83 -23.00 -11.84
CA ASN A 109 -5.52 -22.49 -11.44
C ASN A 109 -5.25 -21.14 -12.14
N GLN A 110 -4.88 -20.12 -11.37
CA GLN A 110 -4.68 -18.76 -11.86
C GLN A 110 -3.34 -18.20 -11.39
N LYS A 111 -2.65 -17.44 -12.25
CA LYS A 111 -1.46 -16.67 -11.89
C LYS A 111 -1.83 -15.21 -11.78
N ILE A 112 -1.78 -14.65 -10.58
CA ILE A 112 -2.14 -13.25 -10.32
C ILE A 112 -0.87 -12.40 -10.30
N SER A 113 -0.97 -11.22 -10.89
CA SER A 113 0.10 -10.20 -10.90
C SER A 113 -0.49 -8.86 -10.51
N VAL A 114 0.05 -8.25 -9.44
CA VAL A 114 -0.44 -7.01 -8.84
C VAL A 114 0.71 -6.03 -8.70
N ALA A 115 0.49 -4.78 -9.09
CA ALA A 115 1.36 -3.67 -8.76
C ALA A 115 0.99 -3.09 -7.39
N LEU A 116 1.99 -2.92 -6.54
CA LEU A 116 1.88 -2.30 -5.24
C LEU A 116 2.68 -1.00 -5.27
N ASN A 117 2.12 0.08 -4.77
CA ASN A 117 2.84 1.33 -4.56
C ASN A 117 2.74 1.68 -3.08
N PHE A 118 3.89 1.78 -2.42
CA PHE A 118 3.98 2.20 -1.03
C PHE A 118 4.38 3.67 -1.01
N SER A 119 3.56 4.50 -0.39
CA SER A 119 3.77 5.95 -0.32
C SER A 119 3.47 6.46 1.07
N ARG A 120 4.05 7.58 1.44
CA ARG A 120 3.77 8.25 2.71
C ARG A 120 2.72 9.33 2.49
N ASP A 121 1.71 9.39 3.37
CA ASP A 121 0.92 10.61 3.47
C ASP A 121 1.76 11.65 4.20
N TYR A 122 2.17 12.68 3.47
CA TYR A 122 2.64 13.91 4.09
C TYR A 122 1.41 14.73 4.45
N ILE A 123 1.14 14.87 5.75
CA ILE A 123 0.36 16.00 6.23
C ILE A 123 1.31 17.19 6.14
N ASP A 124 1.18 18.01 5.10
CA ASP A 124 1.84 19.31 5.06
C ASP A 124 1.22 20.15 6.19
N SER A 125 2.00 20.39 7.25
CA SER A 125 1.62 21.29 8.35
C SER A 125 1.79 22.77 7.98
N GLY A 126 1.88 23.09 6.68
CA GLY A 126 1.68 24.43 6.15
C GLY A 126 0.19 24.70 5.92
N ASN A 127 -0.40 25.52 6.81
CA ASN A 127 -1.72 26.14 6.72
C ASN A 127 -2.49 25.99 5.38
N ASN A 128 -3.71 25.45 5.49
CA ASN A 128 -4.82 25.41 4.52
C ASN A 128 -4.99 24.10 3.72
N GLY A 129 -5.56 23.08 4.36
CA GLY A 129 -6.78 22.41 3.87
C GLY A 129 -6.86 21.93 2.42
N ALA A 130 -5.78 21.39 1.85
CA ALA A 130 -5.85 20.69 0.55
C ALA A 130 -5.35 19.25 0.70
N LEU A 131 -6.31 18.32 0.74
CA LEU A 131 -6.09 16.90 0.45
C LEU A 131 -5.56 16.79 -0.98
N LEU A 132 -4.25 16.63 -1.15
CA LEU A 132 -3.67 16.26 -2.43
C LEU A 132 -3.98 14.76 -2.66
N THR A 133 -5.17 14.49 -3.18
CA THR A 133 -5.47 13.18 -3.77
C THR A 133 -4.57 13.02 -4.98
N ASN A 134 -3.69 12.00 -4.94
CA ASN A 134 -2.79 11.63 -6.03
C ASN A 134 -3.59 11.18 -7.27
N ASP A 135 -3.98 12.14 -8.09
CA ASP A 135 -4.45 11.89 -9.44
C ASP A 135 -3.25 11.73 -10.39
N ASN A 136 -3.08 10.49 -10.86
CA ASN A 136 -2.66 10.14 -12.21
C ASN A 136 -1.42 10.86 -12.76
N TYR A 137 -0.23 10.30 -12.53
CA TYR A 137 0.88 10.48 -13.45
C TYR A 137 0.59 9.75 -14.77
N ALA A 138 -0.03 10.46 -15.69
CA ALA A 138 -0.03 10.14 -17.12
C ALA A 138 0.33 11.40 -17.92
N THR A 139 1.36 11.24 -18.76
CA THR A 139 1.70 12.04 -19.94
C THR A 139 2.12 13.51 -19.78
N SER A 140 3.43 13.77 -19.94
CA SER A 140 3.95 14.21 -21.25
C SER A 140 5.49 14.29 -21.22
N GLN A 141 6.11 13.47 -22.08
CA GLN A 141 7.43 13.80 -22.62
C GLN A 141 7.28 14.90 -23.67
N GLN A 142 8.41 15.58 -23.92
CA GLN A 142 8.75 16.46 -25.05
C GLN A 142 8.56 17.97 -24.85
N SER A 143 9.69 18.67 -24.66
CA SER A 143 10.29 19.36 -25.81
C SER A 143 11.78 19.64 -25.62
N PHE A 144 12.50 19.33 -26.69
CA PHE A 144 13.90 19.62 -26.97
C PHE A 144 14.09 21.12 -27.33
N CYS A 145 15.36 21.54 -27.28
CA CYS A 145 16.02 22.64 -27.98
C CYS A 145 15.85 24.11 -27.52
N SER A 146 16.97 24.64 -27.03
CA SER A 146 17.78 25.74 -27.63
C SER A 146 17.09 27.02 -28.12
N THR A 147 17.47 28.15 -27.52
CA THR A 147 17.98 29.41 -28.13
C THR A 147 18.07 30.45 -27.00
N LYS A 148 19.03 31.36 -26.88
CA LYS A 148 20.04 31.90 -27.78
C LYS A 148 21.17 32.49 -26.92
#